data_AF-A0A2I1HRD1-F1
#
_entry.id   AF-A0A2I1HRD1-F1
#
_cell.length_a   1.000
_cell.length_b   1.000
_cell.length_c   1.000
_cell.angle_alpha   90.00
_cell.angle_beta   90.00
_cell.angle_gamma   90.00
#
_symmetry.space_group_name_H-M   'P 1'
#
loop_
_entity.id
_entity.type
_entity.pdbx_description
1 polymer ?
#
loop_
_entity_poly.entity_id
_entity_poly.type
_entity_poly.pdbx_seq_one_letter_code
_entity_poly.pdbx_strand_id
1 'polypeptide(L)'
;MKNFGEYHDLYLETDVLLLADVFMNYTIMCLQDDGLDPSHYVSAPGMFNDSLYKSSGAELKLMTNMDEYLTVEKGIRGGMTMSSHRYAKANNPQCLDYESSKPNSWIMYEDMNALYSGAMTQYMPTEIL
;
A
#
# COMPACT_ATOMS: atom_id res chain seq x y z
N MET A 1 7.82 13.53 -37.05
CA MET A 1 8.31 12.13 -37.10
C MET A 1 8.06 11.58 -38.49
N LYS A 2 9.11 11.10 -39.15
CA LYS A 2 9.13 10.67 -40.57
C LYS A 2 9.17 9.15 -40.73
N ASN A 3 9.64 8.43 -39.72
CA ASN A 3 9.71 6.97 -39.72
C ASN A 3 9.51 6.43 -38.30
N PHE A 4 9.39 5.11 -38.17
CA PHE A 4 9.17 4.45 -36.89
C PHE A 4 10.37 4.61 -35.93
N GLY A 5 11.60 4.68 -36.45
CA GLY A 5 12.79 4.91 -35.63
C GLY A 5 12.74 6.26 -34.91
N GLU A 6 12.44 7.34 -35.63
CA GLU A 6 12.29 8.67 -35.02
C GLU A 6 11.17 8.73 -33.95
N TYR A 7 10.09 7.95 -34.13
CA TYR A 7 9.04 7.84 -33.12
C TYR A 7 9.49 7.05 -31.91
N HIS A 8 10.15 5.91 -32.13
CA HIS A 8 10.67 5.06 -31.07
C HIS A 8 11.71 5.81 -30.22
N ASP A 9 12.61 6.56 -30.86
CA ASP A 9 13.65 7.32 -30.16
C ASP A 9 13.03 8.40 -29.28
N LEU A 10 12.02 9.13 -29.77
CA LEU A 10 11.29 10.12 -28.97
C LEU A 10 10.52 9.47 -27.81
N TYR A 11 9.89 8.31 -28.04
CA TYR A 11 9.21 7.55 -26.98
C TYR A 11 10.20 7.12 -25.89
N LEU A 12 11.33 6.53 -26.28
CA LEU A 12 12.36 6.06 -25.35
C LEU A 12 12.98 7.22 -24.57
N GLU A 13 13.27 8.34 -25.24
CA GLU A 13 13.75 9.56 -24.57
C GLU A 13 12.72 10.06 -23.55
N THR A 14 11.44 10.09 -23.92
CA THR A 14 10.36 10.51 -23.00
C THR A 14 10.26 9.57 -21.80
N ASP A 15 10.30 8.25 -22.01
CA ASP A 15 10.19 7.24 -20.95
C ASP A 15 11.36 7.36 -19.94
N VAL A 16 12.59 7.51 -20.44
CA VAL A 16 13.78 7.71 -19.61
C VAL A 16 13.73 9.02 -18.84
N LEU A 17 13.34 10.12 -19.50
CA LEU A 17 13.27 11.43 -18.85
C LEU A 17 12.18 11.48 -17.78
N LEU A 18 11.02 10.88 -18.02
CA LEU A 18 9.94 10.80 -17.03
C LEU A 18 10.35 9.95 -15.82
N LEU A 19 11.00 8.81 -16.05
CA LEU A 19 11.51 8.00 -14.95
C LEU A 19 12.55 8.76 -14.13
N ALA A 20 13.48 9.44 -14.79
CA ALA A 20 14.50 10.24 -14.13
C ALA A 20 13.89 11.37 -13.30
N ASP A 21 12.92 12.12 -13.85
CA ASP A 21 12.25 13.21 -13.14
C ASP A 21 11.50 12.72 -11.90
N VAL A 22 10.69 11.65 -12.04
CA VAL A 22 9.97 11.04 -10.91
C VAL A 22 10.94 10.53 -9.84
N PHE A 23 12.01 9.83 -10.25
CA PHE A 23 12.96 9.26 -9.29
C PHE A 23 13.79 10.32 -8.58
N MET A 24 14.24 11.38 -9.28
CA MET A 24 14.95 12.50 -8.64
C MET A 24 14.06 13.20 -7.61
N ASN A 25 12.81 13.49 -7.96
CA ASN A 25 11.86 14.10 -7.02
C ASN A 25 11.58 13.18 -5.82
N TYR A 26 11.45 11.88 -6.04
CA TYR A 26 11.32 10.88 -4.97
C TYR A 26 12.55 10.87 -4.04
N THR A 27 13.76 10.86 -4.59
CA THR A 27 15.01 10.95 -3.80
C THR A 27 15.08 12.22 -2.98
N ILE A 28 14.74 13.39 -3.55
CA ILE A 28 14.73 14.67 -2.83
C ILE A 28 13.76 14.60 -1.65
N MET A 29 12.54 14.10 -1.88
CA MET A 29 11.52 13.96 -0.84
C MET A 29 11.97 13.02 0.28
N CYS A 30 12.48 11.82 -0.05
CA CYS A 30 12.94 10.85 0.96
C CYS A 30 14.14 11.37 1.78
N LEU A 31 15.05 12.11 1.15
CA LEU A 31 16.16 12.75 1.87
C LEU A 31 15.68 13.88 2.80
N GLN A 32 14.64 14.61 2.40
CA GLN A 32 14.07 15.69 3.21
C GLN A 32 13.25 15.16 4.40
N ASP A 33 12.38 14.18 4.15
CA ASP A 33 11.41 13.69 5.13
C ASP A 33 12.02 12.62 6.06
N ASP A 34 12.73 11.65 5.48
CA ASP A 34 13.27 10.50 6.21
C ASP A 34 14.78 10.59 6.44
N GLY A 35 15.50 11.43 5.67
CA GLY A 35 16.96 11.43 5.63
C GLY A 35 17.54 10.11 5.13
N LEU A 36 16.82 9.43 4.24
CA LEU A 36 17.23 8.18 3.61
C LEU A 36 17.27 8.36 2.09
N ASP A 37 18.31 7.83 1.45
CA ASP A 37 18.41 7.82 -0.02
C ASP A 37 17.81 6.51 -0.57
N PRO A 38 16.72 6.56 -1.36
CA PRO A 38 16.09 5.36 -1.92
C PRO A 38 17.01 4.56 -2.84
N SER A 39 18.08 5.15 -3.40
CA SER A 39 19.03 4.45 -4.27
C SER A 39 19.90 3.42 -3.54
N HIS A 40 19.94 3.47 -2.20
CA HIS A 40 20.62 2.47 -1.37
C HIS A 40 19.76 1.24 -1.06
N TYR A 41 18.51 1.21 -1.53
CA TYR A 41 17.57 0.13 -1.25
C TYR A 41 17.22 -0.63 -2.52
N VAL A 42 17.00 -1.95 -2.37
CA VAL A 42 16.52 -2.80 -3.47
C VAL A 42 15.10 -2.42 -3.90
N SER A 43 14.28 -1.94 -2.97
CA SER A 43 12.89 -1.56 -3.22
C SER A 43 12.37 -0.57 -2.18
N ALA A 44 11.29 0.13 -2.50
CA ALA A 44 10.64 1.10 -1.61
C ALA A 44 10.22 0.50 -0.25
N PRO A 45 9.69 -0.74 -0.14
CA PRO A 45 9.41 -1.35 1.16
C PRO A 45 10.63 -1.49 2.07
N GLY A 46 11.82 -1.73 1.52
CA GLY A 46 13.06 -1.80 2.31
C GLY A 46 13.39 -0.44 2.95
N MET A 47 13.33 0.63 2.16
CA MET A 47 13.54 1.99 2.66
C MET A 47 12.46 2.39 3.68
N PHE A 48 11.19 2.06 3.40
CA PHE A 48 10.08 2.36 4.29
C PHE A 48 10.23 1.68 5.65
N ASN A 49 10.71 0.43 5.67
CA ASN A 49 10.96 -0.30 6.91
C ASN A 49 12.04 0.39 7.75
N ASP A 50 13.13 0.85 7.14
CA ASP A 50 14.16 1.63 7.83
C ASP A 50 13.66 2.99 8.32
N SER A 51 12.87 3.72 7.50
CA SER A 51 12.23 4.98 7.92
C SER A 51 11.32 4.76 9.13
N LEU A 52 10.53 3.69 9.13
CA LEU A 52 9.65 3.32 10.24
C LEU A 52 10.43 3.09 11.53
N TYR A 53 11.49 2.28 11.52
CA TYR A 53 12.27 2.02 12.74
C TYR A 53 13.06 3.25 13.18
N LYS A 54 13.61 4.03 12.24
CA LYS A 54 14.29 5.30 12.54
C LYS A 54 13.36 6.31 13.22
N SER A 55 12.13 6.44 12.75
CA SER A 55 11.14 7.39 13.29
C SER A 55 10.50 6.93 14.60
N SER A 56 10.18 5.64 14.71
CA SER A 56 9.56 5.08 15.91
C SER A 56 10.55 4.80 17.05
N GLY A 57 11.83 4.60 16.75
CA GLY A 57 12.82 4.11 17.71
C GLY A 57 12.57 2.68 18.20
N ALA A 58 11.66 1.95 17.53
CA ALA A 58 11.35 0.58 17.90
C ALA A 58 12.51 -0.35 17.52
N GLU A 59 12.84 -1.26 18.43
CA GLU A 59 13.85 -2.30 18.21
C GLU A 59 13.18 -3.67 18.17
N LEU A 60 13.37 -4.40 17.08
CA LEU A 60 12.92 -5.78 16.95
C LEU A 60 14.03 -6.73 17.36
N LYS A 61 13.68 -7.76 18.14
CA LYS A 61 14.62 -8.83 18.45
C LYS A 61 14.84 -9.69 17.21
N LEU A 62 16.12 -9.89 16.88
CA LEU A 62 16.49 -10.80 15.81
C LEU A 62 16.06 -12.23 16.18
N MET A 63 15.22 -12.83 15.35
CA MET A 63 14.90 -14.25 15.44
C MET A 63 16.14 -15.06 15.08
N THR A 64 16.68 -15.79 16.06
CA THR A 64 17.88 -16.62 15.89
C THR A 64 17.55 -18.11 15.78
N ASN A 65 16.33 -18.47 16.18
CA ASN A 65 15.82 -19.84 16.12
C ASN A 65 14.87 -20.02 14.92
N MET A 66 14.99 -21.15 14.22
CA MET A 66 14.06 -21.53 13.15
C MET A 66 12.63 -21.72 13.65
N ASP A 67 12.44 -22.22 14.87
CA ASP A 67 11.09 -22.43 15.43
C ASP A 67 10.38 -21.11 15.72
N GLU A 68 11.11 -20.08 16.14
CA GLU A 68 10.61 -18.70 16.29
C GLU A 68 10.11 -18.18 14.94
N TYR A 69 10.97 -18.26 13.91
CA TYR A 69 10.64 -17.86 12.55
C TYR A 69 9.40 -18.59 12.02
N LEU A 70 9.38 -19.92 12.13
CA LEU A 70 8.27 -20.74 11.65
C LEU A 70 6.97 -20.46 12.40
N THR A 71 7.05 -20.09 13.68
CA THR A 71 5.87 -19.72 14.47
C THR A 71 5.24 -18.44 13.92
N VAL A 72 6.04 -17.41 13.66
CA VAL A 72 5.56 -16.15 13.05
C VAL A 72 5.05 -16.41 11.64
N GLU A 73 5.85 -17.07 10.80
CA GLU A 73 5.52 -17.31 9.39
C GLU A 73 4.19 -18.08 9.24
N LYS A 74 3.98 -19.13 10.05
CA LYS A 74 2.72 -19.90 10.05
C LYS A 74 1.53 -19.10 10.59
N GLY A 75 1.78 -18.06 11.39
CA GLY A 75 0.78 -17.15 11.94
C GLY A 75 0.32 -16.04 10.98
N ILE A 76 1.15 -15.67 9.99
CA ILE A 76 0.85 -14.57 9.07
C ILE A 76 -0.40 -14.89 8.22
N ARG A 77 -1.35 -13.96 8.22
CA ARG A 77 -2.54 -13.96 7.35
C ARG A 77 -2.65 -12.60 6.66
N GLY A 78 -3.20 -12.61 5.44
CA GLY A 78 -3.44 -11.39 4.67
C GLY A 78 -4.76 -10.70 5.05
N GLY A 79 -5.22 -9.81 4.17
CA GLY A 79 -6.50 -9.13 4.33
C GLY A 79 -7.69 -10.09 4.32
N MET A 80 -8.66 -9.83 5.20
CA MET A 80 -9.92 -10.57 5.25
C MET A 80 -10.85 -10.10 4.13
N THR A 81 -11.25 -11.02 3.24
CA THR A 81 -12.27 -10.77 2.21
C THR A 81 -13.47 -11.67 2.47
N MET A 82 -14.66 -11.09 2.58
CA MET A 82 -15.87 -11.81 2.94
C MET A 82 -17.06 -11.36 2.08
N SER A 83 -17.85 -12.32 1.62
CA SER A 83 -19.09 -12.08 0.87
C SER A 83 -20.25 -12.87 1.50
N SER A 84 -20.88 -12.31 2.53
CA SER A 84 -22.04 -12.92 3.20
C SER A 84 -23.31 -12.89 2.34
N HIS A 85 -23.41 -11.96 1.39
CA HIS A 85 -24.54 -11.83 0.49
C HIS A 85 -24.04 -11.62 -0.94
N ARG A 86 -24.45 -12.50 -1.87
CA ARG A 86 -23.91 -12.53 -3.23
C ARG A 86 -24.27 -11.29 -4.05
N TYR A 87 -25.44 -10.70 -3.81
CA TYR A 87 -25.92 -9.55 -4.58
C TYR A 87 -26.85 -8.70 -3.73
N ALA A 88 -26.44 -7.47 -3.42
CA ALA A 88 -27.29 -6.46 -2.81
C ALA A 88 -27.55 -5.34 -3.80
N LYS A 89 -28.78 -4.82 -3.82
CA LYS A 89 -29.17 -3.67 -4.60
C LYS A 89 -29.96 -2.72 -3.71
N ALA A 90 -29.54 -1.46 -3.65
CA ALA A 90 -30.29 -0.42 -2.96
C ALA A 90 -31.59 -0.12 -3.74
N ASN A 91 -32.67 0.16 -3.02
CA ASN A 91 -33.93 0.67 -3.56
C ASN A 91 -34.29 1.94 -2.80
N ASN A 92 -33.89 3.10 -3.29
CA ASN A 92 -34.24 4.37 -2.67
C ASN A 92 -34.44 5.45 -3.75
N PRO A 93 -35.07 6.59 -3.44
CA PRO A 93 -35.41 7.62 -4.44
C PRO A 93 -34.22 8.22 -5.21
N GLN A 94 -32.98 7.98 -4.80
CA GLN A 94 -31.78 8.44 -5.52
C GLN A 94 -31.33 7.45 -6.60
N CYS A 95 -31.87 6.22 -6.61
CA CYS A 95 -31.62 5.21 -7.63
C CYS A 95 -32.47 5.47 -8.89
N LEU A 96 -31.87 5.33 -10.08
CA LEU A 96 -32.56 5.54 -11.36
C LEU A 96 -33.74 4.59 -11.59
N ASP A 97 -33.68 3.41 -10.98
CA ASP A 97 -34.66 2.33 -11.08
C ASP A 97 -35.41 2.11 -9.76
N TYR A 98 -35.63 3.18 -9.01
CA TYR A 98 -36.41 3.17 -7.78
C TYR A 98 -37.84 2.66 -8.00
N GLU A 99 -38.24 1.69 -7.19
CA GLU A 99 -39.59 1.14 -7.19
C GLU A 99 -40.30 1.49 -5.88
N SER A 100 -41.28 2.40 -5.92
CA SER A 100 -42.05 2.83 -4.74
C SER A 100 -42.93 1.72 -4.13
N SER A 101 -43.16 0.64 -4.87
CA SER A 101 -43.88 -0.54 -4.41
C SER A 101 -43.03 -1.46 -3.51
N LYS A 102 -41.70 -1.29 -3.51
CA LYS A 102 -40.76 -2.09 -2.72
C LYS A 102 -40.29 -1.31 -1.49
N PRO A 103 -39.90 -1.99 -0.40
CA PRO A 103 -39.31 -1.34 0.76
C PRO A 103 -38.07 -0.54 0.37
N ASN A 104 -37.85 0.60 1.04
CA ASN A 104 -36.65 1.38 0.82
C ASN A 104 -35.42 0.67 1.40
N SER A 105 -34.30 0.66 0.68
CA SER A 105 -33.02 0.13 1.13
C SER A 105 -31.84 0.97 0.63
N TRP A 106 -30.75 0.95 1.40
CA TRP A 106 -29.51 1.65 1.13
C TRP A 106 -28.33 0.71 1.26
N ILE A 107 -27.25 1.01 0.53
CA ILE A 107 -25.95 0.34 0.67
C ILE A 107 -24.99 1.37 1.25
N MET A 108 -24.27 0.97 2.29
CA MET A 108 -23.24 1.78 2.92
C MET A 108 -21.87 1.28 2.46
N TYR A 109 -20.98 2.21 2.11
CA TYR A 109 -19.58 1.92 1.84
C TYR A 109 -18.75 2.61 2.90
N GLU A 110 -18.01 1.82 3.69
CA GLU A 110 -17.06 2.31 4.68
C GLU A 110 -15.66 1.83 4.28
N ASP A 111 -14.70 2.74 4.39
CA ASP A 111 -13.30 2.48 4.10
C ASP A 111 -12.45 3.12 5.21
N MET A 112 -11.52 2.34 5.76
CA MET A 112 -10.64 2.83 6.81
C MET A 112 -9.39 3.45 6.20
N ASN A 113 -9.26 4.77 6.36
CA ASN A 113 -8.08 5.51 5.97
C ASN A 113 -6.82 4.90 6.59
N ALA A 114 -5.94 4.38 5.74
CA ALA A 114 -4.64 3.85 6.13
C ALA A 114 -4.71 2.74 7.21
N LEU A 115 -5.60 1.74 7.01
CA LEU A 115 -5.83 0.63 7.95
C LEU A 115 -4.55 0.01 8.55
N TYR A 116 -3.59 -0.40 7.71
CA TYR A 116 -2.36 -1.04 8.20
C TYR A 116 -1.47 -0.09 9.00
N SER A 117 -1.20 1.12 8.51
CA SER A 117 -0.35 2.06 9.24
C SER A 117 -1.01 2.51 10.53
N GLY A 118 -2.34 2.68 10.56
CA GLY A 118 -3.10 2.95 11.78
C GLY A 118 -3.04 1.80 12.79
N ALA A 119 -3.03 0.54 12.32
CA ALA A 119 -2.80 -0.61 13.19
C ALA A 119 -1.36 -0.64 13.73
N MET A 120 -0.38 -0.26 12.91
CA MET A 120 1.04 -0.20 13.30
C MET A 120 1.34 0.87 14.36
N THR A 121 0.46 1.86 14.57
CA THR A 121 0.61 2.81 15.68
C THR A 121 0.09 2.29 17.02
N GLN A 122 -0.53 1.11 17.04
CA GLN A 122 -0.99 0.47 18.28
C GLN A 122 0.13 -0.39 18.89
N TYR A 123 -0.11 -0.93 20.09
CA TYR A 123 0.86 -1.82 20.72
C TYR A 123 1.08 -3.09 19.89
N MET A 124 2.34 -3.36 19.51
CA MET A 124 2.73 -4.52 18.70
C MET A 124 3.83 -5.33 19.39
N PRO A 125 3.90 -6.66 19.17
CA PRO A 125 4.98 -7.47 19.69
C PRO A 125 6.31 -7.15 19.01
N THR A 126 7.39 -7.03 19.79
CA THR A 126 8.76 -6.81 19.30
C THR A 126 9.67 -8.02 19.44
N GLU A 127 9.21 -9.06 20.14
CA GLU A 127 9.88 -10.36 20.30
C GLU A 127 8.88 -11.50 20.51
N ILE A 128 9.32 -12.73 20.29
CA ILE A 128 8.59 -13.97 20.66
C ILE A 128 9.08 -14.41 22.04
N LEU A 129 8.14 -14.72 22.93
CA LEU A 129 8.39 -15.24 24.28
C LEU A 129 8.47 -16.77 24.30
#